data_AF-A0A8J7ECT1-F1
#
_entry.id   AF-A0A8J7ECT1-F1
#
_cell.length_a   1.000
_cell.length_b   1.000
_cell.length_c   1.000
_cell.angle_alpha   90.00
_cell.angle_beta   90.00
_cell.angle_gamma   90.00
#
_symmetry.space_group_name_H-M   'P 1'
#
loop_
_entity.id
_entity.type
_entity.pdbx_description
1 polymer ?
#
loop_
_entity_poly.entity_id
_entity_poly.type
_entity_poly.pdbx_seq_one_letter_code
_entity_poly.pdbx_strand_id
1 'polypeptide(L)' 'MIQINSEQQILQEGFQILLSSMEPSKFARFCAAWGASSSDYLKVKDELFAQESVGSLYAKISAFQISNHDD' A
#
# COMPACT_ATOMS: atom_id res chain seq x y z
N MET A 1 -22.44 25.62 -8.62
CA MET A 1 -21.35 25.17 -7.74
C MET A 1 -20.31 24.49 -8.60
N ILE A 2 -19.07 24.98 -8.59
CA ILE A 2 -17.96 24.35 -9.32
C ILE A 2 -17.51 23.15 -8.48
N GLN A 3 -17.52 21.95 -9.06
CA GLN A 3 -16.96 20.76 -8.42
C GLN A 3 -15.44 20.85 -8.55
N ILE A 4 -14.75 20.99 -7.42
CA ILE A 4 -13.28 20.98 -7.39
C ILE A 4 -12.87 19.53 -7.12
N ASN A 5 -12.14 18.94 -8.07
CA ASN A 5 -11.60 17.60 -7.91
C ASN A 5 -10.56 17.60 -6.79
N SER A 6 -10.56 16.55 -5.96
CA SER A 6 -9.52 16.36 -4.95
C SER A 6 -8.19 16.00 -5.60
N GLU A 7 -7.08 16.26 -4.91
CA GLU A 7 -5.74 15.83 -5.33
C GLU A 7 -5.67 14.32 -5.62
N GLN A 8 -6.42 13.51 -4.86
CA GLN A 8 -6.52 12.06 -5.10
C GLN A 8 -7.22 11.73 -6.43
N GLN A 9 -8.28 12.47 -6.78
CA GLN A 9 -8.98 12.30 -8.05
C GLN A 9 -8.09 12.69 -9.23
N ILE A 10 -7.33 13.78 -9.10
CA ILE A 10 -6.38 14.25 -10.11
C ILE A 10 -5.24 13.24 -10.30
N LEU A 11 -4.70 12.68 -9.20
CA LEU A 11 -3.68 11.63 -9.27
C LEU A 11 -4.21 10.34 -9.90
N GLN A 12 -5.42 9.92 -9.54
CA GLN A 12 -6.05 8.74 -10.12
C GLN A 12 -6.25 8.89 -11.63
N GLU A 13 -6.71 10.06 -12.08
CA GLU A 13 -6.83 10.39 -13.50
C GLU A 13 -5.47 10.29 -14.21
N GLY A 14 -4.42 10.87 -13.62
CA GLY A 14 -3.05 10.79 -14.14
C GLY A 14 -2.55 9.34 -14.26
N PHE A 15 -2.78 8.50 -13.26
CA PHE A 15 -2.39 7.08 -13.31
C PHE A 15 -3.13 6.32 -14.41
N GLN A 16 -4.43 6.58 -14.61
CA GLN A 16 -5.21 5.92 -15.67
C GLN A 16 -4.71 6.29 -17.07
N ILE A 17 -4.37 7.55 -17.29
CA ILE A 17 -3.80 8.02 -18.56
C ILE A 17 -2.44 7.34 -18.81
N LEU A 18 -1.57 7.30 -17.80
CA LEU A 18 -0.25 6.66 -17.92
C LEU A 18 -0.36 5.16 -18.15
N LEU A 19 -1.25 4.47 -17.44
CA LEU A 19 -1.51 3.04 -17.61
C LEU A 19 -2.04 2.71 -19.02
N SER A 20 -2.88 3.59 -19.58
CA SER A 20 -3.47 3.40 -20.91
C SER A 20 -2.51 3.71 -22.06
N SER A 21 -1.41 4.44 -21.80
CA SER A 21 -0.48 4.92 -22.82
C SER A 21 0.90 4.25 -22.77
N MET A 22 1.32 3.76 -21.60
CA MET A 22 2.60 3.11 -21.40
C MET A 22 2.48 1.60 -21.51
N GLU A 23 3.56 0.95 -21.96
CA GLU A 23 3.68 -0.48 -21.73
C GLU A 23 3.71 -0.78 -20.21
N PRO A 24 3.11 -1.90 -19.76
CA PRO A 24 3.03 -2.24 -18.34
C PRO A 24 4.38 -2.23 -17.61
N SER A 25 5.44 -2.67 -18.29
CA SER A 25 6.81 -2.71 -17.75
C SER A 25 7.39 -1.30 -17.49
N LYS A 26 7.05 -0.33 -18.34
CA LYS A 26 7.49 1.07 -18.21
C LYS A 26 6.69 1.80 -17.14
N PHE A 27 5.37 1.54 -17.08
CA PHE A 27 4.50 2.07 -16.03
C PHE A 27 4.95 1.60 -14.64
N ALA A 28 5.23 0.30 -14.47
CA ALA A 28 5.71 -0.25 -13.20
C ALA A 28 7.03 0.40 -12.73
N ARG A 29 7.99 0.60 -13.65
CA ARG A 29 9.25 1.29 -13.36
C ARG A 29 9.04 2.77 -13.03
N PHE A 30 8.11 3.44 -13.72
CA PHE A 30 7.74 4.82 -13.43
C PHE A 30 7.17 4.95 -12.00
N CYS A 31 6.21 4.10 -11.62
CA CYS A 31 5.64 4.10 -10.28
C CYS A 31 6.69 3.84 -9.18
N ALA A 32 7.61 2.90 -9.41
CA ALA A 32 8.71 2.61 -8.50
C ALA A 32 9.69 3.78 -8.35
N ALA A 33 10.01 4.48 -9.44
CA ALA A 33 10.87 5.66 -9.43
C ALA A 33 10.19 6.91 -8.84
N TRP A 34 8.87 7.04 -9.05
CA TRP A 34 8.06 8.15 -8.54
C TRP A 34 7.79 8.07 -7.03
N GLY A 35 7.95 6.88 -6.42
CA GLY A 35 7.52 6.67 -5.04
C GLY A 35 6.00 6.57 -4.93
N ALA A 36 5.31 6.14 -5.99
CA ALA A 36 3.87 5.94 -6.04
C ALA A 36 3.41 4.69 -5.25
N SER A 37 4.02 4.38 -4.10
CA SER A 37 3.33 3.55 -3.14
C SER A 37 2.25 4.44 -2.51
N SER A 38 1.02 4.30 -3.00
CA SER A 38 -0.19 4.93 -2.46
C SER A 38 -0.51 4.54 -1.02
N SER A 39 0.31 3.69 -0.41
CA SER A 39 0.44 3.55 1.02
C SER A 39 1.82 4.08 1.34
N ASP A 40 1.92 5.09 2.21
CA ASP A 40 3.14 5.30 2.98
C ASP A 40 3.27 4.07 3.87
N TYR A 41 3.70 2.96 3.27
CA TYR A 41 3.74 1.64 3.88
C TYR A 41 4.59 1.71 5.14
N LEU A 42 5.61 2.57 5.14
CA LEU A 42 6.43 2.85 6.31
C LEU A 42 5.58 3.48 7.42
N LYS A 43 4.82 4.55 7.12
CA LYS A 43 3.89 5.15 8.08
C LYS A 43 2.79 4.19 8.57
N VAL A 44 2.16 3.44 7.67
CA VAL A 44 1.12 2.47 8.03
C VAL A 44 1.69 1.33 8.86
N LYS A 45 2.88 0.83 8.53
CA LYS A 45 3.62 -0.15 9.34
C LYS A 45 3.93 0.42 10.72
N ASP A 46 4.39 1.66 10.79
CA ASP A 46 4.71 2.33 12.06
C ASP A 46 3.45 2.52 12.92
N GLU A 47 2.30 2.87 12.32
CA GLU A 47 1.01 2.99 13.01
C GLU A 47 0.47 1.63 13.49
N LEU A 48 0.49 0.60 12.63
CA LEU A 48 -0.04 -0.73 12.95
C LEU A 48 0.79 -1.47 14.01
N PHE A 49 2.09 -1.20 14.07
CA PHE A 49 3.03 -1.91 14.95
C PHE A 49 3.67 -1.01 16.02
N ALA A 50 3.15 0.19 16.26
CA ALA A 50 3.69 1.15 17.22
C ALA A 50 3.88 0.60 18.64
N GLN A 51 3.02 -0.35 19.04
CA GLN A 51 3.04 -0.99 20.37
C GLN A 51 3.51 -2.45 20.32
N GLU A 52 4.02 -2.88 19.17
CA GLU A 52 4.45 -4.25 18.96
C GLU A 52 5.97 -4.36 18.99
N SER A 53 6.46 -5.42 19.61
CA SER A 53 7.86 -5.84 19.51
C SER A 53 7.95 -7.05 18.59
N VAL A 54 9.16 -7.36 18.12
CA VAL A 54 9.41 -8.59 17.36
C VAL A 54 8.90 -9.83 18.13
N GLY A 55 9.07 -9.84 19.46
CA GLY A 55 8.58 -10.92 20.31
C GLY A 55 7.05 -11.03 20.36
N SER A 56 6.32 -9.90 20.43
CA SER A 56 4.86 -9.92 20.46
C SER A 56 4.26 -10.33 19.10
N LEU A 57 4.88 -9.89 18.00
CA LEU A 57 4.49 -10.32 16.65
C LEU A 57 4.72 -11.81 16.45
N TYR A 58 5.87 -12.33 16.88
CA TYR A 58 6.17 -13.75 16.81
C TYR A 58 5.14 -14.60 17.58
N ALA A 59 4.78 -14.17 18.79
CA ALA A 59 3.77 -14.85 19.60
C ALA A 59 2.39 -14.87 18.91
N LYS A 60 1.96 -13.74 18.32
CA LYS A 60 0.69 -13.65 17.58
C LYS A 60 0.67 -14.53 16.34
N ILE A 61 1.76 -14.56 15.58
CA ILE A 61 1.89 -15.41 14.39
C ILE A 61 1.85 -16.88 14.79
N SER A 62 2.57 -17.27 15.85
CA SER A 62 2.57 -18.64 16.36
C SER A 62 1.17 -19.07 16.81
N ALA A 63 0.46 -18.21 17.54
CA ALA A 63 -0.91 -18.50 17.98
C ALA A 63 -1.88 -18.66 16.80
N PHE A 64 -1.78 -17.81 15.78
CA PHE A 64 -2.58 -17.91 14.56
C PHE A 64 -2.28 -19.19 13.78
N GLN A 65 -1.00 -19.58 13.68
CA GLN A 65 -0.61 -20.82 12.98
C GLN A 65 -1.14 -22.07 13.70
N ILE A 66 -1.12 -22.07 15.03
CA ILE A 66 -1.70 -23.15 15.85
C ILE A 66 -3.20 -23.21 15.64
N SER A 67 -3.91 -22.08 15.69
CA SER A 67 -5.37 -22.06 15.52
C SER A 67 -5.84 -22.48 14.13
N ASN A 68 -5.02 -22.28 13.09
CA ASN A 68 -5.34 -22.73 11.73
C ASN A 68 -4.83 -24.15 11.42
N HIS A 69 -4.18 -24.81 12.37
CA HIS A 69 -3.74 -26.21 12.23
C HIS A 69 -4.69 -27.20 12.93
N ASP A 70 -5.63 -26.69 13.74
CA ASP A 70 -6.66 -27.46 14.45
C ASP A 70 -8.03 -27.49 13.71
N ASP A 71 -8.09 -27.06 12.44
CA ASP A 71 -9.24 -27.21 11.51
C ASP A 71 -8.94 -28.26 10.40
#